data_AF-A0A1F7ST40-F1
#
_entry.id   AF-A0A1F7ST40-F1
#
_cell.length_a   1.000
_cell.length_b   1.000
_cell.length_c   1.000
_cell.angle_alpha   90.00
_cell.angle_beta   90.00
_cell.angle_gamma   90.00
#
_symmetry.space_group_name_H-M   'P 1'
#
loop_
_entity.id
_entity.type
_entity.pdbx_description
1 polymer ?
#
loop_
_entity_poly.entity_id
_entity_poly.type
_entity_poly.pdbx_seq_one_letter_code
_entity_poly.pdbx_strand_id
1 'polypeptide(L)'
;MKKINKKTWLIMISALISLGVVYYLTTSVIPNVMVTLTKAAPATKVSINQSRVLGSRILAKADGLDKCVVNIFLMDESGKGVKGKTADLIAVDSGVDIRQMNAVTDDNGKIAYELTSLIEGQYRVEAMVDGVPVGKTITVTFRN
;
A
#
# COMPACT_ATOMS: atom_id res chain seq x y z
N MET A 1 13.53 -41.55 56.46
CA MET A 1 14.24 -40.65 55.51
C MET A 1 14.78 -41.50 54.36
N LYS A 2 14.13 -41.48 53.20
CA LYS A 2 14.44 -42.40 52.08
C LYS A 2 15.66 -41.86 51.30
N LYS A 3 16.79 -42.56 51.38
CA LYS A 3 18.07 -42.18 50.74
C LYS A 3 17.88 -42.24 49.21
N ILE A 4 17.85 -41.08 48.55
CA ILE A 4 17.72 -41.00 47.09
C ILE A 4 19.01 -41.55 46.47
N ASN A 5 18.90 -42.63 45.68
CA ASN A 5 20.06 -43.21 45.00
C ASN A 5 20.59 -42.22 43.94
N LYS A 6 21.92 -42.06 43.86
CA LYS A 6 22.63 -41.14 42.96
C LYS A 6 22.14 -41.22 41.50
N LYS A 7 21.78 -42.41 41.01
CA LYS A 7 21.20 -42.58 39.66
C LYS A 7 19.82 -41.91 39.51
N THR A 8 18.94 -42.08 40.49
CA THR A 8 17.61 -41.42 40.56
C THR A 8 17.73 -39.91 40.67
N TRP A 9 18.75 -39.41 41.39
CA TRP A 9 19.00 -37.98 41.51
C TRP A 9 19.46 -37.37 40.17
N LEU A 10 20.30 -38.08 39.41
CA LEU A 10 20.73 -37.65 38.08
C LEU A 10 19.59 -37.60 37.06
N ILE A 11 18.65 -38.54 37.10
CA ILE A 11 17.46 -38.55 36.21
C ILE A 11 16.53 -37.37 36.52
N MET A 12 16.37 -37.02 37.79
CA MET A 12 15.55 -35.86 38.18
C MET A 12 16.18 -34.54 37.70
N ILE A 13 17.51 -34.44 37.71
CA ILE A 13 18.24 -33.27 37.22
C ILE A 13 18.13 -33.15 35.70
N SER A 14 18.26 -34.24 34.94
CA SER A 14 18.12 -34.20 33.48
C SER A 14 16.70 -33.84 33.04
N ALA A 15 15.67 -34.27 33.77
CA ALA A 15 14.28 -33.90 33.52
C ALA A 15 14.00 -32.41 33.80
N LEU A 16 14.66 -31.83 34.81
CA LEU A 16 14.57 -30.39 35.11
C LEU A 16 15.26 -29.55 34.03
N ILE A 17 16.43 -29.99 33.55
CA ILE A 17 17.16 -29.29 32.49
C ILE A 17 16.40 -29.36 31.17
N SER A 18 15.82 -30.51 30.79
CA SER A 18 15.04 -30.62 29.56
C SER A 18 13.79 -29.73 29.59
N LEU A 19 13.10 -29.63 30.74
CA LEU A 19 11.95 -28.74 30.89
C LEU A 19 12.35 -27.26 30.77
N GLY A 20 13.49 -26.86 31.32
CA GLY A 20 14.03 -25.52 31.19
C GLY A 20 14.41 -25.16 29.75
N VAL A 21 15.00 -26.11 29.01
CA VAL A 21 15.35 -25.94 27.60
C VAL A 21 14.08 -25.81 26.73
N VAL A 22 13.05 -26.62 27.00
CA VAL A 22 11.76 -26.52 26.31
C VAL A 22 11.09 -25.17 26.59
N TYR A 23 11.06 -24.72 27.84
CA TYR A 23 10.52 -23.40 28.20
C TYR A 23 11.29 -22.25 27.52
N TYR A 24 12.62 -22.31 27.54
CA TYR A 24 13.48 -21.34 26.87
C TYR A 24 13.25 -21.30 25.36
N LEU A 25 13.10 -22.45 24.71
CA LEU A 25 12.74 -22.53 23.30
C LEU A 25 11.37 -21.89 23.06
N THR A 26 10.33 -22.25 23.83
CA THR A 26 8.98 -21.70 23.62
C THR A 26 8.90 -20.18 23.77
N THR A 27 9.79 -19.56 24.54
CA THR A 27 9.82 -18.09 24.71
C THR A 27 10.80 -17.40 23.76
N SER A 28 11.89 -18.06 23.37
CA SER A 28 12.94 -17.48 22.52
C SER A 28 12.70 -17.64 21.01
N VAL A 29 11.98 -18.68 20.57
CA VAL A 29 11.66 -18.91 19.15
C VAL A 29 10.22 -18.52 18.76
N ILE A 30 9.50 -17.77 19.59
CA ILE A 30 8.35 -16.98 19.10
C ILE A 30 8.91 -15.66 18.57
N PRO A 31 9.07 -15.49 17.25
CA PRO A 31 9.40 -14.18 16.71
C PRO A 31 8.26 -13.21 17.04
N ASN A 32 8.57 -12.16 17.82
CA ASN A 32 7.74 -10.96 17.95
C ASN A 32 7.77 -10.16 16.63
N VAL A 33 7.25 -10.74 15.56
CA VAL A 33 7.19 -10.08 14.26
C VAL A 33 5.74 -10.08 13.82
N MET A 34 5.01 -9.07 14.28
CA MET A 34 4.21 -8.13 13.49
C MET A 34 3.19 -7.44 14.42
N VAL A 35 3.62 -6.39 15.14
CA VAL A 35 2.71 -5.39 15.71
C VAL A 35 3.27 -4.00 15.43
N THR A 36 3.35 -3.65 14.15
CA THR A 36 3.76 -2.30 13.70
C THR A 36 2.69 -1.61 12.85
N LEU A 37 1.42 -2.03 12.91
CA LEU A 37 0.34 -1.45 12.10
C LEU A 37 -0.99 -1.25 12.87
N THR A 38 -0.98 -0.79 14.12
CA THR A 38 -2.24 -0.42 14.82
C THR A 38 -2.21 0.96 15.46
N LYS A 39 -1.46 1.91 14.88
CA LYS A 39 -1.85 3.31 15.01
C LYS A 39 -2.62 3.68 13.75
N ALA A 40 -3.94 3.53 13.79
CA ALA A 40 -4.80 4.17 12.81
C ALA A 40 -4.44 5.66 12.83
N ALA A 41 -3.92 6.17 11.72
CA ALA A 41 -3.75 7.61 11.57
C ALA A 41 -5.13 8.26 11.82
N PRO A 42 -5.21 9.40 12.52
CA PRO A 42 -6.47 10.11 12.64
C PRO A 42 -7.05 10.27 11.24
N ALA A 43 -8.31 9.84 11.05
CA ALA A 43 -9.00 9.91 9.77
C ALA A 43 -9.14 11.39 9.38
N THR A 44 -8.13 11.90 8.69
CA THR A 44 -8.16 13.23 8.11
C THR A 44 -9.15 13.17 6.94
N LYS A 45 -10.12 14.09 6.97
CA LYS A 45 -11.18 14.15 5.96
C LYS A 45 -10.57 14.67 4.66
N VAL A 46 -10.78 13.93 3.56
CA VAL A 46 -10.36 14.37 2.23
C VAL A 46 -11.23 15.53 1.79
N SER A 47 -10.60 16.60 1.31
CA SER A 47 -11.25 17.74 0.69
C SER A 47 -11.09 17.66 -0.82
N ILE A 48 -12.19 17.43 -1.51
CA ILE A 48 -12.22 17.36 -2.98
C ILE A 48 -11.73 18.67 -3.61
N ASN A 49 -12.09 19.82 -3.02
CA ASN A 49 -11.70 21.14 -3.51
C ASN A 49 -10.19 21.40 -3.43
N GLN A 50 -9.49 20.77 -2.48
CA GLN A 50 -8.04 20.92 -2.32
C GLN A 50 -7.26 19.82 -3.04
N SER A 51 -7.88 18.66 -3.27
CA SER A 51 -7.28 17.53 -3.97
C SER A 51 -7.00 17.85 -5.43
N ARG A 52 -5.96 17.23 -6.00
CA ARG A 52 -5.49 17.54 -7.37
C ARG A 52 -5.08 16.28 -8.12
N VAL A 53 -5.13 16.37 -9.44
CA VAL A 53 -4.69 15.32 -10.36
C VAL A 53 -3.64 15.91 -11.28
N LEU A 54 -2.49 15.26 -11.41
CA LEU A 54 -1.36 15.72 -12.21
C LEU A 54 -0.86 14.61 -13.13
N GLY A 55 -0.86 14.87 -14.44
CA GLY A 55 -0.19 14.00 -15.41
C GLY A 55 1.32 14.26 -15.41
N SER A 56 2.09 13.45 -14.69
CA SER A 56 3.55 13.57 -14.64
C SER A 56 4.21 13.16 -15.96
N ARG A 57 3.57 12.26 -16.70
CA ARG A 57 3.90 11.96 -18.09
C ARG A 57 2.59 11.75 -18.84
N ILE A 58 2.34 12.60 -19.82
CA ILE A 58 1.09 12.59 -20.62
C ILE A 58 1.34 12.22 -22.08
N LEU A 59 2.57 11.83 -22.42
CA LEU A 59 2.95 11.43 -23.77
C LEU A 59 3.77 10.15 -23.70
N ALA A 60 3.35 9.15 -24.48
CA ALA A 60 4.00 7.85 -24.59
C ALA A 60 3.77 7.24 -25.98
N LYS A 61 4.51 6.19 -26.31
CA LYS A 61 4.27 5.39 -27.51
C LYS A 61 3.05 4.48 -27.38
N ALA A 62 2.31 4.32 -28.47
CA ALA A 62 1.17 3.41 -28.58
C ALA A 62 1.61 1.94 -28.81
N ASP A 63 2.62 1.47 -28.08
CA ASP A 63 3.21 0.14 -28.23
C ASP A 63 2.78 -0.85 -27.12
N GLY A 64 1.91 -0.41 -26.21
CA GLY A 64 1.49 -1.16 -25.02
C GLY A 64 2.57 -1.32 -23.95
N LEU A 65 3.76 -0.72 -24.13
CA LEU A 65 4.90 -0.84 -23.23
C LEU A 65 5.29 0.51 -22.62
N ASP A 66 5.34 1.56 -23.43
CA ASP A 66 5.59 2.92 -22.98
C ASP A 66 4.37 3.47 -22.22
N LYS A 67 4.64 4.25 -21.18
CA LYS A 67 3.65 4.52 -20.14
C LYS A 67 3.44 6.00 -19.95
N CYS A 68 2.19 6.41 -19.89
CA CYS A 68 1.83 7.66 -19.25
C CYS A 68 1.72 7.46 -17.74
N VAL A 69 1.98 8.50 -16.96
CA VAL A 69 1.94 8.48 -15.51
C VAL A 69 1.05 9.61 -15.01
N VAL A 70 0.00 9.25 -14.28
CA VAL A 70 -0.93 10.19 -13.65
C VAL A 70 -0.89 10.00 -12.14
N ASN A 71 -0.75 11.10 -11.42
CA ASN A 71 -0.67 11.13 -9.97
C ASN A 71 -1.88 11.87 -9.39
N ILE A 72 -2.59 11.23 -8.47
CA ILE A 72 -3.68 11.82 -7.69
C ILE A 72 -3.12 12.21 -6.32
N PHE A 73 -3.40 13.44 -5.88
CA PHE A 73 -3.03 13.97 -4.57
C PHE A 73 -4.30 14.28 -3.78
N LEU A 74 -4.55 13.49 -2.74
CA LEU A 74 -5.65 13.71 -1.81
C LEU A 74 -5.19 14.61 -0.68
N MET A 75 -5.84 15.77 -0.56
CA MET A 75 -5.50 16.79 0.43
C MET A 75 -6.67 17.01 1.39
N ASP A 76 -6.37 17.41 2.62
CA ASP A 76 -7.37 17.91 3.57
C ASP A 76 -7.67 19.40 3.35
N GLU A 77 -8.57 19.97 4.15
CA GLU A 77 -8.94 21.39 4.07
C GLU A 77 -7.77 22.35 4.35
N SER A 78 -6.72 21.88 5.03
CA SER A 78 -5.50 22.67 5.30
C SER A 78 -4.46 22.56 4.17
N GLY A 79 -4.72 21.76 3.13
CA GLY A 79 -3.80 21.51 2.03
C GLY A 79 -2.73 20.45 2.35
N LYS A 80 -2.89 19.70 3.43
CA LYS A 80 -1.98 18.61 3.81
C LYS A 80 -2.42 17.30 3.18
N GLY A 81 -1.45 16.52 2.71
CA GLY A 81 -1.69 15.18 2.16
C GLY A 81 -2.33 14.22 3.16
N VAL A 82 -3.36 13.50 2.71
CA VAL A 82 -4.10 12.53 3.53
C VAL A 82 -3.63 11.12 3.20
N LYS A 83 -2.95 10.46 4.15
CA LYS A 83 -2.44 9.08 4.01
C LYS A 83 -3.51 8.02 4.20
N GLY A 84 -3.35 6.87 3.54
CA GLY A 84 -4.14 5.66 3.79
C GLY A 84 -5.55 5.71 3.21
N LYS A 85 -5.77 6.56 2.21
CA LYS A 85 -7.03 6.72 1.48
C LYS A 85 -6.95 6.11 0.11
N THR A 86 -8.09 5.74 -0.44
CA THR A 86 -8.24 5.20 -1.79
C THR A 86 -8.71 6.31 -2.73
N ALA A 87 -8.30 6.21 -3.98
CA ALA A 87 -8.86 6.94 -5.10
C ALA A 87 -8.89 5.97 -6.28
N ASP A 88 -9.70 6.29 -7.28
CA ASP A 88 -9.77 5.56 -8.54
C ASP A 88 -9.44 6.51 -9.68
N LEU A 89 -8.81 6.00 -10.73
CA LEU A 89 -8.62 6.71 -11.99
C LEU A 89 -9.40 5.96 -13.07
N ILE A 90 -10.38 6.64 -13.65
CA ILE A 90 -11.30 6.07 -14.63
C ILE A 90 -10.98 6.65 -16.00
N ALA A 91 -10.89 5.78 -17.01
CA ALA A 91 -10.81 6.20 -18.39
C ALA A 91 -12.19 6.64 -18.88
N VAL A 92 -12.27 7.86 -19.43
CA VAL A 92 -13.50 8.35 -20.07
C VAL A 92 -13.60 7.80 -21.49
N ASP A 93 -12.46 7.66 -22.17
CA ASP A 93 -12.37 7.12 -23.52
C ASP A 93 -11.85 5.65 -23.45
N SER A 94 -12.32 4.78 -24.35
CA SER A 94 -11.90 3.37 -24.40
C SER A 94 -10.58 3.18 -25.12
N GLY A 95 -9.87 2.08 -24.85
CA GLY A 95 -8.60 1.76 -25.54
C GLY A 95 -7.34 2.18 -24.79
N VAL A 96 -7.46 2.55 -23.51
CA VAL A 96 -6.34 2.75 -22.59
C VAL A 96 -6.46 1.80 -21.41
N ASP A 97 -5.36 1.13 -21.07
CA ASP A 97 -5.26 0.29 -19.89
C ASP A 97 -4.71 1.12 -18.74
N ILE A 98 -5.38 1.08 -17.59
CA ILE A 98 -4.98 1.80 -16.37
C ILE A 98 -4.53 0.78 -15.33
N ARG A 99 -3.32 0.96 -14.83
CA ARG A 99 -2.75 0.16 -13.74
C ARG A 99 -2.48 1.06 -12.54
N GLN A 100 -3.04 0.72 -11.38
CA GLN A 100 -2.77 1.39 -10.13
C GLN A 100 -1.44 0.89 -9.53
N MET A 101 -0.55 1.80 -9.14
CA MET A 101 0.75 1.44 -8.56
C MET A 101 0.69 1.18 -7.06
N ASN A 102 -0.15 1.95 -6.36
CA ASN A 102 -0.27 1.92 -4.90
C ASN A 102 -1.73 1.78 -4.51
N ALA A 103 -2.07 0.86 -3.62
CA ALA A 103 -3.46 0.63 -3.19
C ALA A 103 -4.07 1.83 -2.42
N VAL A 104 -3.23 2.56 -1.68
CA VAL A 104 -3.65 3.71 -0.86
C VAL A 104 -2.67 4.87 -1.01
N THR A 105 -3.09 6.06 -0.61
CA THR A 105 -2.25 7.26 -0.57
C THR A 105 -1.08 7.12 0.41
N ASP A 106 0.07 7.66 0.00
CA ASP A 106 1.27 7.78 0.84
C ASP A 106 1.20 8.95 1.85
N ASP A 107 2.31 9.23 2.54
CA ASP A 107 2.40 10.33 3.52
C ASP A 107 2.13 11.73 2.92
N ASN A 108 2.25 11.89 1.60
CA ASN A 108 1.95 13.12 0.88
C ASN A 108 0.53 13.12 0.27
N GLY A 109 -0.28 12.09 0.55
CA GLY A 109 -1.59 11.95 -0.07
C GLY A 109 -1.54 11.47 -1.52
N LYS A 110 -0.41 10.92 -2.00
CA LYS A 110 -0.22 10.59 -3.41
C LYS A 110 -0.61 9.14 -3.73
N ILE A 111 -1.34 8.96 -4.84
CA ILE A 111 -1.52 7.67 -5.54
C ILE A 111 -1.05 7.84 -6.99
N ALA A 112 -0.31 6.85 -7.50
CA ALA A 112 0.19 6.86 -8.87
C ALA A 112 -0.53 5.80 -9.73
N TYR A 113 -0.80 6.17 -10.98
CA TYR A 113 -1.36 5.31 -12.02
C TYR A 113 -0.45 5.33 -13.24
N GLU A 114 -0.26 4.17 -13.82
CA GLU A 114 0.36 4.00 -15.13
C GLU A 114 -0.73 3.72 -16.16
N LEU A 115 -0.57 4.32 -17.33
CA LEU A 115 -1.48 4.13 -18.45
C LEU A 115 -0.70 3.65 -19.66
N THR A 116 -1.22 2.65 -20.34
CA THR A 116 -0.65 2.08 -21.57
C THR A 116 -1.73 1.97 -22.63
N SER A 117 -1.34 2.01 -23.90
CA SER A 117 -2.27 1.77 -25.01
C SER A 117 -1.54 1.15 -26.21
N LEU A 118 -2.27 0.35 -26.98
CA LEU A 118 -1.88 -0.19 -28.29
C LEU A 118 -2.43 0.64 -29.46
N ILE A 119 -3.23 1.67 -29.16
CA ILE A 119 -3.93 2.48 -30.15
C ILE A 119 -3.43 3.92 -30.00
N GLU A 120 -3.09 4.55 -31.13
CA GLU A 120 -2.73 5.96 -31.13
C GLU A 120 -3.96 6.82 -30.90
N GLY A 121 -3.82 7.84 -30.07
CA GLY A 121 -4.94 8.71 -29.74
C GLY A 121 -4.72 9.55 -28.49
N GLN A 122 -5.72 10.39 -28.23
CA GLN A 122 -5.83 11.12 -26.98
C GLN A 122 -6.90 10.46 -26.13
N TYR A 123 -6.57 10.16 -24.88
CA TYR A 123 -7.47 9.53 -23.93
C TYR A 123 -7.62 10.43 -22.71
N ARG A 124 -8.86 10.69 -22.32
CA ARG A 124 -9.18 11.46 -21.13
C ARG A 124 -9.39 10.53 -19.96
N VAL A 125 -8.87 10.93 -18.82
CA VAL A 125 -9.04 10.21 -17.55
C VAL A 125 -9.51 11.14 -16.45
N GLU A 126 -10.29 10.60 -15.53
CA GLU A 126 -10.89 11.32 -14.42
C GLU A 126 -10.62 10.60 -13.10
N ALA A 127 -10.27 11.36 -12.07
CA ALA A 127 -10.07 10.84 -10.73
C ALA A 127 -11.38 10.86 -9.93
N MET A 128 -11.64 9.76 -9.22
CA MET A 128 -12.76 9.60 -8.29
C MET A 128 -12.24 9.30 -6.88
N VAL A 129 -12.92 9.84 -5.86
CA VAL A 129 -12.66 9.53 -4.45
C VAL A 129 -14.00 9.20 -3.83
N ASP A 130 -14.16 7.97 -3.32
CA ASP A 130 -15.43 7.48 -2.77
C ASP A 130 -16.63 7.72 -3.72
N GLY A 131 -16.40 7.57 -5.03
CA GLY A 131 -17.41 7.81 -6.08
C GLY A 131 -17.66 9.28 -6.45
N VAL A 132 -16.94 10.22 -5.84
CA VAL A 132 -17.05 11.66 -6.14
C VAL A 132 -15.91 12.11 -7.05
N PRO A 133 -16.18 12.78 -8.18
CA PRO A 133 -15.13 13.26 -9.07
C PRO A 133 -14.31 14.37 -8.42
N VAL A 134 -12.99 14.32 -8.61
CA VAL A 134 -12.06 15.38 -8.17
C VAL A 134 -12.16 16.63 -9.05
N GLY A 135 -12.97 16.59 -10.11
CA GLY A 135 -13.28 17.74 -10.97
C GLY A 135 -12.13 18.17 -11.88
N LYS A 136 -11.17 17.28 -12.12
CA LYS A 136 -10.04 17.50 -13.04
C LYS A 136 -9.92 16.31 -13.98
N THR A 137 -10.13 16.58 -15.26
CA THR A 137 -9.85 15.64 -16.35
C THR A 137 -8.43 15.85 -16.86
N ILE A 138 -7.69 14.77 -17.04
CA ILE A 138 -6.35 14.78 -17.64
C ILE A 138 -6.44 14.11 -19.00
N THR A 139 -5.81 14.72 -20.01
CA THR A 139 -5.65 14.11 -21.33
C THR A 139 -4.26 13.53 -21.46
N VAL A 140 -4.15 12.24 -21.77
CA VAL A 140 -2.91 11.56 -22.13
C VAL A 140 -2.91 11.28 -23.63
N THR A 141 -1.74 11.32 -24.26
CA THR A 141 -1.56 11.15 -25.71
C THR A 141 -0.63 9.97 -25.98
N PHE A 142 -1.09 9.03 -26.78
CA PHE A 142 -0.27 7.93 -27.31
C PHE A 142 -0.05 8.13 -28.80
N ARG A 143 1.21 8.11 -29.23
CA ARG A 143 1.62 8.27 -30.63
C ARG A 143 2.96 7.55 -30.88
N ASN A 144 3.17 6.98 -32.05
CA ASN A 144 4.45 6.35 -32.41
C ASN A 144 5.54 7.36 -32.79
#